data_AF-A0A9X7DMU4-F1
#
_entry.id   AF-A0A9X7DMU4-F1
#
_cell.length_a   1.000
_cell.length_b   1.000
_cell.length_c   1.000
_cell.angle_alpha   90.00
_cell.angle_beta   90.00
_cell.angle_gamma   90.00
#
_symmetry.space_group_name_H-M   'P 1'
#
loop_
_entity.id
_entity.type
_entity.pdbx_description
1 polymer ?
#
loop_
_entity_poly.entity_id
_entity_poly.type
_entity_poly.pdbx_seq_one_letter_code
_entity_poly.pdbx_strand_id
1 'polypeptide(L)'
;MLMKNWLSGLIVFLATIVLMATPGNFKAFAESKVSDANDRAQTIVVELNDDYFNPKNITIPNGTKTTLLLKNKGSKPHTFTVKMLNIDVEVQPRTEKTISVLP
;
A
#
# COMPACT_ATOMS: atom_id res chain seq x y z
N MET A 1 -72.71 4.42 7.25
CA MET A 1 -71.88 5.02 6.18
C MET A 1 -70.54 5.41 6.84
N LEU A 2 -69.64 4.46 7.07
CA LEU A 2 -68.56 4.03 6.16
C LEU A 2 -67.65 5.18 5.65
N MET A 3 -66.90 5.77 6.60
CA MET A 3 -65.44 6.02 6.63
C MET A 3 -64.69 6.09 5.29
N LYS A 4 -63.93 7.17 4.96
CA LYS A 4 -63.05 7.07 3.78
C LYS A 4 -61.86 8.03 3.54
N ASN A 5 -61.17 8.71 4.49
CA ASN A 5 -59.94 9.42 4.03
C ASN A 5 -58.84 9.70 5.05
N TRP A 6 -59.13 9.81 6.34
CA TRP A 6 -58.12 10.36 7.27
C TRP A 6 -57.17 9.31 7.87
N LEU A 7 -57.59 8.05 7.99
CA LEU A 7 -56.70 6.98 8.47
C LEU A 7 -55.67 6.51 7.42
N SER A 8 -55.87 6.86 6.14
CA SER A 8 -54.99 6.41 5.06
C SER A 8 -53.61 7.08 5.11
N GLY A 9 -53.53 8.33 5.59
CA GLY A 9 -52.26 9.06 5.66
C GLY A 9 -51.34 8.56 6.77
N LEU A 10 -51.90 8.19 7.93
CA LEU A 10 -51.13 7.74 9.08
C LEU A 10 -50.58 6.32 8.89
N ILE A 11 -51.32 5.44 8.20
CA ILE A 11 -50.88 4.07 7.87
C ILE A 11 -49.76 4.09 6.82
N VAL A 12 -49.83 4.98 5.81
CA VAL A 12 -48.74 5.13 4.82
C VAL A 12 -47.48 5.67 5.48
N PHE A 13 -47.61 6.61 6.43
CA PHE A 13 -46.45 7.18 7.14
C PHE A 13 -45.81 6.20 8.15
N LEU A 14 -46.59 5.28 8.74
CA LEU A 14 -46.05 4.21 9.57
C LEU A 14 -45.37 3.10 8.75
N ALA A 15 -45.87 2.81 7.54
CA ALA A 15 -45.31 1.78 6.66
C ALA A 15 -43.94 2.19 6.06
N THR A 16 -43.65 3.48 5.92
CA THR A 16 -42.34 3.94 5.43
C THR A 16 -41.24 3.89 6.50
N ILE A 17 -41.58 3.95 7.80
CA ILE A 17 -40.59 3.87 8.89
C ILE A 17 -40.18 2.41 9.18
N VAL A 18 -40.99 1.43 8.78
CA VAL A 18 -40.71 -0.01 8.98
C VAL A 18 -39.79 -0.62 7.89
N LEU A 19 -39.34 0.15 6.89
CA LEU A 19 -38.38 -0.33 5.88
C LEU A 19 -36.90 -0.11 6.27
N MET A 20 -36.61 0.53 7.42
CA MET A 20 -35.24 0.95 7.78
C MET A 20 -34.79 0.43 9.15
N ALA A 21 -35.29 -0.73 9.58
CA ALA A 21 -34.82 -1.40 10.79
C ALA A 21 -34.42 -2.86 10.50
N THR A 22 -33.44 -3.05 9.62
CA THR A 22 -32.62 -4.25 9.74
C THR A 22 -31.76 -4.07 10.99
N PRO A 23 -31.64 -5.08 11.88
CA PRO A 23 -30.57 -5.06 12.87
C PRO A 23 -29.26 -5.14 12.08
N GLY A 24 -28.71 -3.97 11.76
CA GLY A 24 -27.35 -3.85 11.29
C GLY A 24 -26.50 -4.49 12.37
N ASN A 25 -25.94 -5.67 12.07
CA ASN A 25 -24.81 -6.20 12.78
C ASN A 25 -23.66 -5.21 12.57
N PHE A 26 -23.66 -4.10 13.32
CA PHE A 26 -22.53 -3.20 13.44
C PHE A 26 -21.48 -3.91 14.29
N LYS A 27 -20.92 -4.97 13.74
CA LYS A 27 -19.54 -5.31 14.04
C LYS A 27 -18.70 -4.25 13.37
N ALA A 28 -18.50 -3.14 14.07
CA ALA A 28 -17.26 -2.39 13.92
C ALA A 28 -16.14 -3.32 14.37
N PHE A 29 -15.78 -4.27 13.51
CA PHE A 29 -14.46 -4.83 13.53
C PHE A 29 -13.58 -3.62 13.24
N ALA A 30 -12.98 -3.06 14.28
CA ALA A 30 -11.70 -2.42 14.11
C ALA A 30 -10.81 -3.53 13.56
N GLU A 31 -10.78 -3.66 12.24
CA GLU A 31 -9.66 -4.29 11.57
C GLU A 31 -8.50 -3.33 11.83
N SER A 32 -7.91 -3.49 13.02
CA SER A 32 -6.50 -3.26 13.14
C SER A 32 -5.90 -4.18 12.10
N LYS A 33 -5.58 -3.62 10.94
CA LYS A 33 -4.43 -4.09 10.20
C LYS A 33 -3.26 -3.96 11.19
N VAL A 34 -3.12 -4.96 12.05
CA VAL A 34 -1.84 -5.61 12.20
C VAL A 34 -1.55 -6.07 10.79
N SER A 35 -1.03 -5.13 9.99
CA SER A 35 -0.30 -5.46 8.82
C SER A 35 0.68 -6.49 9.35
N ASP A 36 0.55 -7.72 8.87
CA ASP A 36 1.60 -8.70 8.89
C ASP A 36 2.83 -8.04 8.24
N ALA A 37 3.51 -7.22 9.03
CA ALA A 37 4.78 -6.58 8.72
C ALA A 37 5.91 -7.59 8.95
N ASN A 38 5.56 -8.87 8.98
CA ASN A 38 6.48 -9.99 9.11
C ASN A 38 6.47 -10.89 7.87
N ASP A 39 5.68 -10.59 6.84
CA ASP A 39 5.67 -11.38 5.59
C ASP A 39 5.54 -10.54 4.31
N ARG A 40 5.95 -9.27 4.39
CA ARG A 40 6.26 -8.47 3.20
C ARG A 40 7.76 -8.33 3.15
N ALA A 41 8.40 -8.98 2.18
CA ALA A 41 9.79 -8.71 1.83
C ALA A 41 9.97 -7.19 1.77
N GLN A 42 10.64 -6.62 2.78
CA GLN A 42 10.79 -5.18 2.91
C GLN A 42 11.57 -4.70 1.70
N THR A 43 10.89 -4.01 0.79
CA THR A 43 11.54 -3.41 -0.37
C THR A 43 12.28 -2.17 0.10
N ILE A 44 13.60 -2.20 -0.01
CA ILE A 44 14.44 -1.05 0.37
C ILE A 44 14.54 -0.14 -0.84
N VAL A 45 14.12 1.11 -0.69
CA VAL A 45 14.26 2.13 -1.74
C VAL A 45 15.64 2.77 -1.65
N VAL A 46 16.33 2.83 -2.79
CA VAL A 46 17.63 3.48 -2.93
C VAL A 46 17.50 4.54 -3.99
N GLU A 47 17.73 5.79 -3.61
CA GLU A 47 17.72 6.93 -4.52
C GLU A 47 19.14 7.17 -5.04
N LEU A 48 19.27 7.24 -6.36
CA LEU A 48 20.49 7.57 -7.08
C LEU A 48 20.35 9.03 -7.51
N ASN A 49 20.88 9.93 -6.69
CA ASN A 49 20.96 11.36 -7.01
C ASN A 49 22.25 11.63 -7.80
N ASP A 50 22.36 12.81 -8.40
CA ASP A 50 23.51 13.16 -9.24
C ASP A 50 24.85 13.09 -8.50
N ASP A 51 24.85 13.33 -7.19
CA ASP A 51 26.08 13.40 -6.39
C ASP A 51 26.17 12.35 -5.28
N TYR A 52 25.08 11.59 -5.00
CA TYR A 52 25.05 10.65 -3.86
C TYR A 52 23.91 9.62 -3.92
N PHE A 53 24.10 8.53 -3.18
CA PHE A 53 23.04 7.58 -2.85
C PHE A 53 22.29 7.98 -1.57
N ASN A 54 20.97 7.77 -1.55
CA ASN A 54 20.16 7.90 -0.35
C ASN A 54 19.27 6.66 -0.17
N PRO A 55 19.44 5.87 0.90
CA PRO A 55 20.40 6.07 1.99
C PRO A 55 21.84 5.82 1.54
N LYS A 56 22.80 6.42 2.26
CA LYS A 56 24.23 6.20 2.04
C LYS A 56 24.68 4.79 2.44
N ASN A 57 24.08 4.24 3.49
CA ASN A 57 24.36 2.90 4.00
C ASN A 57 23.09 2.07 3.91
N ILE A 58 23.20 0.86 3.36
CA ILE A 58 22.09 -0.10 3.25
C ILE A 58 22.48 -1.34 4.05
N THR A 59 21.61 -1.76 4.97
CA THR A 59 21.79 -3.00 5.75
C THR A 59 20.79 -4.04 5.27
N ILE A 60 21.27 -5.22 4.90
CA ILE A 60 20.44 -6.34 4.47
C ILE A 60 20.82 -7.61 5.25
N PRO A 61 19.85 -8.48 5.59
CA PRO A 61 20.13 -9.74 6.26
C PRO A 61 20.94 -10.68 5.37
N ASN A 62 21.93 -11.34 5.95
CA ASN A 62 22.75 -12.33 5.26
C ASN A 62 21.94 -13.60 4.93
N GLY A 63 22.18 -14.23 3.77
CA GLY A 63 21.50 -15.46 3.38
C GLY A 63 19.99 -15.32 3.11
N THR A 64 19.45 -14.10 3.12
CA THR A 64 18.05 -13.81 2.83
C THR A 64 17.93 -12.89 1.62
N LYS A 65 17.10 -13.27 0.65
CA LYS A 65 16.88 -12.49 -0.57
C LYS A 65 16.13 -11.21 -0.23
N THR A 66 16.75 -10.07 -0.47
CA THR A 66 16.18 -8.73 -0.25
C THR A 66 15.90 -8.04 -1.58
N THR A 67 14.75 -7.39 -1.70
CA THR A 67 14.39 -6.61 -2.88
C THR A 67 14.81 -5.15 -2.71
N LEU A 68 15.57 -4.61 -3.67
CA LEU A 68 15.93 -3.20 -3.73
C LEU A 68 15.19 -2.53 -4.90
N LEU A 69 14.61 -1.36 -4.64
CA LEU A 69 14.05 -0.48 -5.65
C LEU A 69 15.01 0.69 -5.88
N LEU A 70 15.72 0.65 -7.00
CA LEU A 70 16.67 1.68 -7.40
C LEU A 70 15.91 2.78 -8.14
N LYS A 71 15.93 4.01 -7.63
CA LYS A 71 15.28 5.18 -8.23
C LYS A 71 16.31 6.20 -8.65
N ASN A 72 16.53 6.36 -9.94
CA ASN A 72 17.39 7.42 -10.43
C ASN A 72 16.63 8.76 -10.42
N LYS A 73 16.93 9.58 -9.42
CA LYS A 73 16.39 10.95 -9.28
C LYS A 73 17.27 12.00 -9.97
N GLY A 74 18.48 11.61 -10.37
CA GLY A 74 19.42 12.42 -11.11
C GLY A 74 18.98 12.78 -12.52
N SER A 75 19.78 13.64 -13.13
CA SER A 75 19.65 14.08 -14.53
C SER A 75 20.47 13.21 -15.51
N LYS A 76 21.35 12.36 -14.99
CA LYS A 76 22.25 11.49 -15.77
C LYS A 76 22.01 10.01 -15.48
N PRO A 77 22.42 9.08 -16.37
CA PRO A 77 22.46 7.67 -16.04
C PRO A 77 23.38 7.44 -14.82
N HIS A 78 22.95 6.55 -13.93
CA HIS A 78 23.70 6.18 -12.73
C HIS A 78 23.78 4.67 -12.60
N THR A 79 24.86 4.19 -11.99
CA THR A 79 25.03 2.76 -11.69
C THR A 79 24.84 2.49 -10.20
N PHE A 80 24.32 1.31 -9.89
CA PHE A 80 24.37 0.71 -8.56
C PHE A 80 25.26 -0.53 -8.64
N THR A 81 26.45 -0.44 -8.05
CA THR A 81 27.51 -1.46 -8.21
C THR A 81 27.99 -1.97 -6.85
N VAL A 82 27.94 -3.29 -6.66
CA VAL A 82 28.48 -4.00 -5.50
C VAL A 82 29.33 -5.17 -5.98
N LYS A 83 30.66 -4.95 -6.08
CA LYS A 83 31.59 -5.90 -6.72
C LYS A 83 31.60 -7.28 -6.07
N MET A 84 31.58 -7.35 -4.74
CA MET A 84 31.61 -8.62 -4.00
C MET A 84 30.37 -9.49 -4.23
N LEU A 85 29.26 -8.87 -4.62
CA LEU A 85 28.00 -9.55 -4.93
C LEU A 85 27.77 -9.68 -6.45
N ASN A 86 28.76 -9.31 -7.27
CA ASN A 86 28.67 -9.28 -8.74
C ASN A 86 27.44 -8.51 -9.26
N ILE A 87 27.10 -7.39 -8.60
CA ILE A 87 26.02 -6.50 -9.01
C ILE A 87 26.64 -5.31 -9.74
N ASP A 88 26.20 -5.07 -10.96
CA ASP A 88 26.47 -3.84 -11.71
C ASP A 88 25.26 -3.50 -12.57
N VAL A 89 24.51 -2.48 -12.16
CA VAL A 89 23.21 -2.15 -12.75
C VAL A 89 23.14 -0.67 -13.07
N GLU A 90 23.02 -0.34 -14.35
CA GLU A 90 22.71 1.02 -14.80
C GLU A 90 21.19 1.29 -14.74
N VAL A 91 20.84 2.50 -14.32
CA VAL A 91 19.47 3.02 -14.27
C VAL A 91 19.43 4.38 -14.99
N GLN A 92 18.55 4.52 -15.98
CA GLN A 92 18.42 5.75 -16.77
C GLN A 92 17.85 6.92 -15.94
N PRO A 93 18.11 8.19 -16.32
CA PRO A 93 17.59 9.35 -15.60
C PRO A 93 16.07 9.28 -15.41
N ARG A 94 15.58 9.66 -14.23
CA ARG A 94 14.14 9.72 -13.91
C ARG A 94 13.41 8.36 -14.06
N THR A 95 14.13 7.24 -14.03
CA THR A 95 13.54 5.90 -14.09
C THR A 95 13.86 5.09 -12.83
N GLU A 96 13.20 3.93 -12.72
CA GLU A 96 13.34 3.02 -11.60
C GLU A 96 13.67 1.61 -12.09
N LYS A 97 14.41 0.84 -11.28
CA LYS A 97 14.71 -0.57 -11.55
C LYS A 97 14.69 -1.38 -10.25
N THR A 98 13.97 -2.49 -10.26
CA THR A 98 13.92 -3.41 -9.12
C THR A 98 14.96 -4.51 -9.31
N ILE A 99 15.74 -4.77 -8.26
CA ILE A 99 16.71 -5.87 -8.23
C ILE A 99 16.51 -6.72 -6.98
N SER A 100 16.98 -7.97 -7.03
CA SER A 100 17.05 -8.84 -5.86
C SER A 100 18.49 -9.10 -5.49
N VAL A 101 18.81 -8.99 -4.19
CA VAL A 101 20.15 -9.17 -3.65
C VAL A 101 20.11 -10.31 -2.63
N LEU A 102 21.07 -11.22 -2.72
CA LEU A 102 21.29 -12.30 -1.77
C LEU A 102 22.78 -12.27 -1.39
N PRO A 103 23.14 -11.68 -0.24
CA PRO A 103 24.50 -11.70 0.30
C PRO A 103 24.95 -13.10 0.71
#